data_AF-A0A0N4YZT8-F1
#
_entry.id   AF-A0A0N4YZT8-F1
#
_cell.length_a   1.000
_cell.length_b   1.000
_cell.length_c   1.000
_cell.angle_alpha   90.00
_cell.angle_beta   90.00
_cell.angle_gamma   90.00
#
_symmetry.space_group_name_H-M   'P 1'
#
loop_
_entity.id
_entity.type
_entity.pdbx_description
1 polymer ?
#
loop_
_entity_poly.entity_id
_entity_poly.type
_entity_poly.pdbx_seq_one_letter_code
_entity_poly.pdbx_strand_id
1 'polypeptide(L)'
;MAPSGVKPGVIKDPAIAALFSHKDPESRYDDLREIGHGSFGAVYFAFDKETSATVAIKKMAYSGKQAGEKWTDILKEVAFLNEIKHPHIVEYKACFLKDQTCWVG
;
A
#
# COMPACT_ATOMS: atom_id res chain seq x y z
N MET A 1 -0.58 -20.45 20.39
CA MET A 1 -1.66 -20.36 19.39
C MET A 1 -1.41 -19.11 18.58
N ALA A 2 -1.15 -19.22 17.27
CA ALA A 2 -1.07 -18.04 16.40
C ALA A 2 -2.47 -17.38 16.36
N PRO A 3 -2.57 -16.04 16.37
CA PRO A 3 -3.86 -15.39 16.25
C PRO A 3 -4.45 -15.74 14.88
N SER A 4 -5.42 -16.64 14.90
CA SER A 4 -6.32 -16.89 13.79
C SER A 4 -7.12 -15.62 13.52
N GLY A 5 -7.04 -15.03 12.33
CA GLY A 5 -8.08 -14.06 11.99
C GLY A 5 -7.98 -13.28 10.68
N VAL A 6 -6.79 -12.95 10.17
CA VAL A 6 -6.71 -12.05 9.01
C VAL A 6 -6.34 -12.83 7.76
N LYS A 7 -7.35 -13.15 6.93
CA LYS A 7 -7.11 -13.69 5.59
C LYS A 7 -6.46 -12.57 4.74
N PRO A 8 -5.31 -12.80 4.09
CA PRO A 8 -4.64 -11.78 3.28
C PRO A 8 -5.56 -11.17 2.24
N GLY A 9 -5.58 -9.84 2.15
CA GLY A 9 -6.44 -9.09 1.22
C GLY A 9 -7.92 -9.04 1.58
N VAL A 10 -8.38 -9.71 2.66
CA VAL A 10 -9.77 -9.63 3.13
C VAL A 10 -9.80 -8.80 4.41
N ILE A 11 -10.31 -7.57 4.30
CA ILE A 11 -10.46 -6.66 5.43
C ILE A 11 -11.91 -6.69 5.89
N LYS A 12 -12.13 -7.20 7.11
CA LYS A 12 -13.47 -7.22 7.74
C LYS A 12 -13.70 -6.07 8.71
N ASP A 13 -12.62 -5.55 9.29
CA ASP A 13 -12.67 -4.43 10.21
C ASP A 13 -12.94 -3.13 9.41
N PRO A 14 -14.06 -2.42 9.66
CA PRO A 14 -14.37 -1.19 8.95
C PRO A 14 -13.31 -0.09 9.12
N ALA A 15 -12.64 -0.02 10.27
CA ALA A 15 -11.61 0.98 10.52
C ALA A 15 -10.38 0.73 9.64
N ILE A 16 -10.00 -0.54 9.50
CA ILE A 16 -8.90 -0.94 8.59
C ILE A 16 -9.35 -0.79 7.13
N ALA A 17 -10.59 -1.14 6.80
CA ALA A 17 -11.10 -1.06 5.44
C ALA A 17 -11.08 0.40 4.94
N ALA A 18 -11.40 1.35 5.83
CA ALA A 18 -11.36 2.77 5.53
C ALA A 18 -9.97 3.32 5.20
N LEU A 19 -8.89 2.60 5.53
CA LEU A 19 -7.52 2.99 5.16
C LEU A 19 -7.23 2.81 3.66
N PHE A 20 -7.98 1.92 2.99
CA PHE A 20 -7.75 1.53 1.60
C PHE A 20 -8.79 2.17 0.68
N SER A 21 -8.33 2.78 -0.41
CA SER A 21 -9.20 3.29 -1.45
C SER A 21 -9.72 2.16 -2.34
N HIS A 22 -10.98 2.29 -2.76
CA HIS A 22 -11.65 1.35 -3.68
C HIS A 22 -11.35 1.63 -5.17
N LYS A 23 -10.62 2.71 -5.48
CA LYS A 23 -10.25 3.04 -6.86
C LYS A 23 -9.17 2.08 -7.38
N ASP A 24 -9.20 1.80 -8.67
CA ASP A 24 -8.13 1.01 -9.30
C ASP A 24 -6.87 1.88 -9.47
N PRO A 25 -5.75 1.56 -8.80
CA PRO A 25 -4.54 2.37 -8.89
C PRO A 25 -3.97 2.44 -10.31
N GLU A 26 -4.15 1.39 -11.14
CA GLU A 26 -3.67 1.38 -12.53
C GLU A 26 -4.43 2.38 -13.42
N SER A 27 -5.66 2.72 -13.03
CA SER A 27 -6.42 3.78 -13.71
C SER A 27 -5.97 5.18 -13.34
N ARG A 28 -5.33 5.36 -12.17
CA ARG A 28 -4.92 6.67 -11.63
C ARG A 28 -3.47 7.02 -11.95
N TYR A 29 -2.57 6.05 -11.89
CA TYR A 29 -1.13 6.28 -12.01
C TYR A 29 -0.58 5.77 -13.34
N ASP A 30 0.19 6.61 -14.02
CA ASP A 30 0.89 6.29 -15.27
C ASP A 30 2.41 6.33 -15.09
N ASP A 31 3.15 5.87 -16.12
CA ASP A 31 4.62 5.89 -16.20
C ASP A 31 5.31 5.27 -14.98
N LEU A 32 4.83 4.08 -14.56
CA LEU A 32 5.43 3.36 -13.44
C LEU A 32 6.82 2.87 -13.81
N ARG A 33 7.83 3.51 -13.21
CA ARG A 33 9.25 3.16 -13.39
C ARG A 33 9.85 2.82 -12.05
N GLU A 34 10.38 1.61 -11.92
CA GLU A 34 11.01 1.17 -10.69
C GLU A 34 12.23 2.05 -10.38
N ILE A 35 12.30 2.58 -9.15
CA ILE A 35 13.41 3.41 -8.66
C ILE A 35 14.16 2.77 -7.50
N GLY A 36 13.66 1.65 -6.97
CA GLY A 36 14.35 0.88 -5.94
C GLY A 36 13.54 -0.33 -5.48
N HIS A 37 14.22 -1.31 -4.91
CA HIS A 37 13.60 -2.51 -4.38
C HIS A 37 14.19 -2.88 -3.01
N GLY A 38 13.36 -3.46 -2.16
CA GLY A 38 13.73 -3.92 -0.82
C GLY A 38 12.99 -5.20 -0.43
N SER A 39 13.08 -5.57 0.84
CA SER A 39 12.48 -6.81 1.36
C SER A 39 10.95 -6.88 1.21
N PHE A 40 10.27 -5.74 1.30
CA PHE A 40 8.81 -5.65 1.28
C PHE A 40 8.23 -5.38 -0.11
N GLY A 41 9.07 -5.17 -1.13
CA GLY A 41 8.64 -4.90 -2.50
C GLY A 41 9.46 -3.79 -3.16
N ALA A 42 8.88 -3.17 -4.18
CA ALA A 42 9.54 -2.18 -5.02
C ALA A 42 8.85 -0.82 -4.96
N VAL A 43 9.64 0.24 -5.08
CA VAL A 43 9.19 1.63 -5.16
C VAL A 43 9.29 2.09 -6.60
N TYR A 44 8.22 2.72 -7.07
CA TYR A 44 8.07 3.21 -8.43
C TYR A 44 7.93 4.72 -8.41
N PHE A 45 8.64 5.39 -9.31
CA PHE A 45 8.25 6.72 -9.77
C PHE A 45 6.96 6.56 -10.60
N ALA A 46 6.00 7.46 -10.44
CA ALA A 46 4.78 7.48 -11.23
C ALA A 46 4.22 8.90 -11.38
N PHE A 47 3.35 9.09 -12.38
CA PHE A 47 2.55 10.30 -12.56
C PHE A 47 1.11 10.06 -12.10
N ASP A 48 0.62 10.85 -11.15
CA ASP A 48 -0.75 10.82 -10.67
C ASP A 48 -1.65 11.71 -11.55
N LYS A 49 -2.55 11.09 -12.33
CA LYS A 49 -3.46 11.80 -13.23
C LYS A 49 -4.48 12.68 -12.51
N GLU A 50 -4.87 12.33 -11.29
CA GLU A 50 -5.89 13.10 -10.56
C GLU A 50 -5.31 14.40 -10.01
N THR A 51 -4.06 14.37 -9.53
CA THR A 51 -3.40 15.54 -8.93
C THR A 51 -2.44 16.24 -9.88
N SER A 52 -2.18 15.66 -11.06
CA SER A 52 -1.17 16.12 -12.02
C SER A 52 0.22 16.27 -11.39
N ALA A 53 0.56 15.37 -10.47
CA ALA A 53 1.80 15.41 -9.71
C ALA A 53 2.61 14.12 -9.88
N THR A 54 3.93 14.27 -9.82
CA THR A 54 4.85 13.13 -9.68
C THR A 54 4.79 12.59 -8.25
N VAL A 55 4.70 11.26 -8.13
CA VAL A 55 4.61 10.56 -6.85
C VAL A 55 5.54 9.35 -6.81
N ALA A 56 5.83 8.89 -5.59
CA ALA A 56 6.45 7.60 -5.35
C ALA A 56 5.37 6.60 -4.92
N ILE A 57 5.39 5.39 -5.47
CA ILE A 57 4.44 4.32 -5.17
C ILE A 57 5.22 3.10 -4.72
N LYS A 58 5.03 2.67 -3.47
CA LYS A 58 5.56 1.41 -2.96
C LYS A 58 4.55 0.29 -3.21
N LYS A 59 4.91 -0.70 -4.00
CA LYS A 59 4.12 -1.92 -4.25
C LYS A 59 4.61 -3.06 -3.38
N MET A 60 3.72 -3.66 -2.60
CA MET A 60 4.01 -4.74 -1.66
C MET A 60 3.11 -5.94 -1.91
N ALA A 61 3.68 -7.01 -2.45
CA ALA A 61 2.95 -8.25 -2.76
C ALA A 61 2.76 -9.10 -1.49
N TYR A 62 1.53 -9.53 -1.21
CA TYR A 62 1.18 -10.36 -0.07
C TYR A 62 0.74 -11.78 -0.47
N SER A 63 1.36 -12.34 -1.50
CA SER A 63 1.12 -13.70 -1.97
C SER A 63 2.19 -14.70 -1.51
N GLY A 64 1.93 -16.00 -1.72
CA GLY A 64 2.86 -17.09 -1.44
C GLY A 64 2.84 -17.59 0.02
N LYS A 65 3.89 -18.35 0.40
CA LYS A 65 3.95 -19.07 1.69
C LYS A 65 3.89 -18.16 2.93
N GLN A 66 4.28 -16.89 2.81
CA GLN A 66 4.32 -15.90 3.89
C GLN A 66 3.23 -14.82 3.77
N ALA A 67 2.18 -15.08 2.99
CA ALA A 67 1.11 -14.10 2.73
C ALA A 67 0.50 -13.48 4.00
N GLY A 68 0.26 -14.27 5.05
CA GLY A 68 -0.31 -13.80 6.32
C GLY A 68 0.59 -12.83 7.09
N GLU A 69 1.89 -13.11 7.12
CA GLU A 69 2.89 -12.26 7.78
C GLU A 69 3.06 -10.94 7.02
N LYS A 70 3.29 -11.03 5.69
CA LYS A 70 3.38 -9.86 4.81
C LYS A 70 2.15 -8.97 4.90
N TRP A 71 0.97 -9.56 4.95
CA TRP A 71 -0.28 -8.83 5.10
C TRP A 71 -0.34 -8.09 6.44
N THR A 72 0.05 -8.73 7.53
CA THR A 72 0.10 -8.10 8.85
C THR A 72 1.06 -6.92 8.88
N ASP A 73 2.22 -7.04 8.24
CA ASP A 73 3.21 -5.96 8.17
C ASP A 73 2.72 -4.79 7.30
N ILE A 74 2.07 -5.07 6.17
CA ILE A 74 1.43 -4.04 5.34
C ILE A 74 0.39 -3.25 6.16
N LEU A 75 -0.47 -3.92 6.92
CA LEU A 75 -1.48 -3.25 7.74
C LEU A 75 -0.85 -2.32 8.79
N LYS A 76 0.24 -2.74 9.43
CA LYS A 76 0.98 -1.91 10.38
C LYS A 76 1.60 -0.70 9.70
N GLU A 77 2.22 -0.88 8.53
CA GLU A 77 2.85 0.21 7.79
C GLU A 77 1.82 1.26 7.36
N VAL A 78 0.68 0.83 6.79
CA VAL A 78 -0.41 1.74 6.39
C VAL A 78 -0.99 2.49 7.59
N ALA A 79 -1.28 1.80 8.69
CA ALA A 79 -1.83 2.43 9.89
C ALA A 79 -0.87 3.48 10.46
N PHE A 80 0.42 3.14 10.57
CA PHE A 80 1.45 4.05 11.07
C PHE A 80 1.62 5.29 10.18
N LEU A 81 1.72 5.09 8.86
CA LEU A 81 1.89 6.20 7.91
C LEU A 81 0.67 7.14 7.91
N ASN A 82 -0.53 6.61 8.08
CA ASN A 82 -1.76 7.41 8.11
C ASN A 82 -1.84 8.37 9.32
N GLU A 83 -1.13 8.08 10.40
CA GLU A 83 -1.08 8.93 11.61
C GLU A 83 -0.03 10.05 11.53
N ILE A 84 0.89 9.99 10.57
CA ILE A 84 2.03 10.92 10.50
C ILE A 84 1.74 12.06 9.53
N LYS A 85 1.75 13.29 10.05
CA LYS A 85 1.68 14.52 9.26
C LYS A 85 2.70 15.52 9.76
N HIS A 86 3.78 15.68 9.01
CA HIS A 86 4.87 16.60 9.38
C HIS A 86 5.61 17.08 8.12
N PRO A 87 6.02 18.37 8.03
CA PRO A 87 6.67 18.94 6.83
C PRO A 87 8.03 18.33 6.47
N HIS A 88 8.65 17.56 7.37
CA HIS A 88 9.95 16.89 7.15
C HIS A 88 9.84 15.37 7.08
N ILE A 89 8.63 14.83 6.98
CA ILE A 89 8.38 13.40 6.77
C ILE A 89 7.60 13.27 5.47
N VAL A 90 7.91 12.22 4.70
CA VAL A 90 7.19 11.93 3.45
C VAL A 90 5.71 11.76 3.76
N GLU A 91 4.89 12.52 3.06
CA GLU A 91 3.44 12.47 3.23
C GLU A 91 2.88 11.19 2.62
N TYR A 92 2.08 10.47 3.42
CA TYR A 92 1.21 9.40 2.96
C TYR A 92 -0.07 9.99 2.38
N LYS A 93 -0.43 9.61 1.16
CA LYS A 93 -1.62 10.12 0.47
C LYS A 93 -2.74 9.09 0.44
N ALA A 94 -2.44 7.87 0.05
CA ALA A 94 -3.43 6.81 -0.07
C ALA A 94 -2.78 5.42 -0.20
N CYS A 95 -3.56 4.39 0.11
CA CYS A 95 -3.23 3.03 -0.26
C CYS A 95 -4.36 2.34 -1.01
N PHE A 96 -4.00 1.36 -1.84
CA PHE A 96 -4.90 0.65 -2.74
C PHE A 96 -4.56 -0.84 -2.72
N LEU A 97 -5.57 -1.69 -2.95
CA LEU A 97 -5.38 -3.13 -3.11
C LEU A 97 -5.74 -3.54 -4.53
N LYS A 98 -4.83 -4.24 -5.20
CA LYS A 98 -5.01 -4.78 -6.54
C LYS A 98 -4.22 -6.07 -6.69
N ASP A 99 -4.84 -7.15 -7.15
CA ASP A 99 -4.19 -8.42 -7.50
C ASP A 99 -3.15 -8.92 -6.47
N GLN A 100 -3.58 -9.03 -5.21
CA GLN A 100 -2.73 -9.44 -4.07
C GLN A 100 -1.50 -8.54 -3.83
N THR A 101 -1.59 -7.29 -4.24
CA THR A 101 -0.55 -6.27 -4.07
C THR A 101 -1.17 -5.03 -3.42
N CYS A 102 -0.52 -4.55 -2.36
CA CYS A 102 -0.83 -3.26 -1.75
C CYS A 102 0.04 -2.18 -2.41
N TRP A 103 -0.59 -1.09 -2.83
CA TRP A 103 0.08 0.08 -3.38
C TRP A 103 -0.04 1.20 -2.34
N VAL A 104 1.07 1.81 -1.95
CA VAL A 104 1.13 2.92 -0.98
C VAL A 104 1.82 4.09 -1.64
N GLY A 105 1.18 5.26 -1.64
CA GLY A 105 1.75 6.49 -2.20
C GLY A 105 1.28 7.75 -1.48
#